data_AF-A0A2M6Y391-F1
#
_entry.id   AF-A0A2M6Y391-F1
#
_cell.length_a   1.000
_cell.length_b   1.000
_cell.length_c   1.000
_cell.angle_alpha   90.00
_cell.angle_beta   90.00
_cell.angle_gamma   90.00
#
_symmetry.space_group_name_H-M   'P 1'
#
loop_
_entity.id
_entity.type
_entity.pdbx_description
1 polymer ?
#
loop_
_entity_poly.entity_id
_entity_poly.type
_entity_poly.pdbx_seq_one_letter_code
_entity_poly.pdbx_strand_id
1 'polypeptide(L)'
;MEEQKFELYAPVRNTINKALGVVVKTAGENITVQPRSGDRITFRAQYLAPATPEEAAELAPLIDRLRRNDEERAKPKAPPDPALIRADFDKFLHHIAVRYPAQAKAFGEFWAEMLEAAGDHPGSTWEMKSHSAKNPGPVLKVYNDATQKWVYCLTFIAGWGLRIEIKKEFLPPGSEALFPIDHAMFGAGRAVELVYSRFTPEKRKP
;
A
#
# COMPACT_ATOMS: atom_id res chain seq x y z
N MET A 1 -26.02 21.84 -18.44
CA MET A 1 -26.37 20.41 -18.43
C MET A 1 -26.36 19.97 -16.99
N GLU A 2 -27.43 19.34 -16.50
CA GLU A 2 -27.44 18.78 -15.13
C GLU A 2 -26.35 17.72 -15.00
N GLU A 3 -25.56 17.82 -13.94
CA GLU A 3 -24.53 16.81 -13.62
C GLU A 3 -25.22 15.49 -13.28
N GLN A 4 -25.03 14.49 -14.14
CA GLN A 4 -25.55 13.15 -13.91
C GLN A 4 -24.85 12.55 -12.69
N LYS A 5 -25.56 12.45 -11.57
CA LYS A 5 -25.04 11.89 -10.33
C LYS A 5 -25.06 10.36 -10.41
N PHE A 6 -23.89 9.74 -10.29
CA PHE A 6 -23.75 8.30 -10.22
C PHE A 6 -23.62 7.84 -8.76
N GLU A 7 -24.36 6.80 -8.40
CA GLU A 7 -24.29 6.19 -7.07
C GLU A 7 -23.27 5.06 -7.00
N LEU A 8 -22.82 4.72 -5.79
CA LEU A 8 -21.93 3.59 -5.58
C LEU A 8 -22.65 2.28 -5.98
N TYR A 9 -21.93 1.43 -6.69
CA TYR A 9 -22.42 0.19 -7.30
C TYR A 9 -23.45 0.37 -8.44
N ALA A 10 -23.69 1.60 -8.90
CA ALA A 10 -24.52 1.82 -10.08
C ALA A 10 -23.88 1.11 -11.30
N PRO A 11 -24.65 0.32 -12.06
CA PRO A 11 -24.19 -0.26 -13.32
C PRO A 11 -24.16 0.85 -14.38
N VAL A 12 -23.01 0.98 -15.04
CA VAL A 12 -22.77 2.04 -16.03
C VAL A 12 -22.18 1.46 -17.31
N ARG A 13 -22.45 2.16 -18.40
CA ARG A 13 -21.88 1.90 -19.71
C ARG A 13 -21.08 3.11 -20.18
N ASN A 14 -19.89 2.85 -20.68
CA ASN A 14 -19.10 3.87 -21.35
C ASN A 14 -19.75 4.25 -22.70
N THR A 15 -19.98 5.54 -22.92
CA THR A 15 -20.71 6.01 -24.11
C THR A 15 -19.90 5.88 -25.40
N ILE A 16 -18.57 5.85 -25.31
CA ILE A 16 -17.63 5.76 -26.44
C ILE A 16 -17.44 4.31 -26.88
N ASN A 17 -16.92 3.45 -26.00
CA ASN A 17 -16.54 2.07 -26.37
C ASN A 17 -17.57 1.01 -25.96
N LYS A 18 -18.70 1.42 -25.37
CA LYS A 18 -19.78 0.55 -24.89
C LYS A 18 -19.38 -0.45 -23.82
N ALA A 19 -18.21 -0.28 -23.19
CA ALA A 19 -17.77 -1.16 -22.11
C ALA A 19 -18.67 -0.99 -20.87
N LEU A 20 -19.00 -2.12 -20.25
CA LEU A 20 -19.81 -2.19 -19.03
C LEU A 20 -18.93 -2.20 -17.77
N GLY A 21 -19.41 -1.58 -16.71
CA GLY A 21 -18.76 -1.63 -15.41
C GLY A 21 -19.63 -1.13 -14.27
N VAL A 22 -19.10 -1.22 -13.07
CA VAL A 22 -19.80 -0.86 -11.83
C VAL A 22 -19.08 0.31 -11.16
N VAL A 23 -19.81 1.35 -10.78
CA VAL A 23 -19.24 2.50 -10.08
C VAL A 23 -18.71 2.09 -8.70
N VAL A 24 -17.45 2.41 -8.41
CA VAL A 24 -16.79 2.07 -7.13
C VAL A 24 -16.27 3.28 -6.36
N LYS A 25 -16.27 4.47 -6.98
CA LYS A 25 -15.94 5.73 -6.32
C LYS A 25 -16.44 6.90 -7.16
N THR A 26 -16.91 7.96 -6.51
CA THR A 26 -17.22 9.25 -7.13
C THR A 26 -16.43 10.36 -6.46
N ALA A 27 -15.89 11.28 -7.26
CA ALA A 27 -15.09 12.43 -6.79
C ALA A 27 -15.31 13.62 -7.73
N GLY A 28 -16.35 14.41 -7.45
CA GLY A 28 -16.83 15.44 -8.38
C GLY A 28 -17.25 14.80 -9.70
N GLU A 29 -16.75 15.30 -10.83
CA GLU A 29 -17.01 14.75 -12.16
C GLU A 29 -16.25 13.45 -12.47
N ASN A 30 -15.30 13.03 -11.62
CA ASN A 30 -14.51 11.82 -11.84
C ASN A 30 -15.19 10.61 -11.21
N ILE A 31 -15.52 9.64 -12.04
CA ILE A 31 -16.21 8.41 -11.66
C ILE A 31 -15.26 7.23 -11.89
N THR A 32 -14.87 6.55 -10.82
CA THR A 32 -14.09 5.32 -10.91
C THR A 32 -15.03 4.14 -11.07
N VAL A 33 -14.80 3.35 -12.12
CA VAL A 33 -15.60 2.21 -12.53
C VAL A 33 -14.73 0.96 -12.49
N GLN A 34 -15.28 -0.14 -11.98
CA GLN A 34 -14.71 -1.47 -12.05
C GLN A 34 -15.32 -2.21 -13.26
N PRO A 35 -14.58 -2.42 -14.35
CA PRO A 35 -15.03 -3.24 -15.47
C PRO A 35 -15.02 -4.73 -15.11
N ARG A 36 -15.69 -5.56 -15.92
CA ARG A 36 -15.65 -7.03 -15.77
C ARG A 36 -14.26 -7.62 -16.02
N SER A 37 -13.48 -7.00 -16.91
CA SER A 37 -12.28 -7.60 -17.53
C SER A 37 -10.94 -7.14 -16.95
N GLY A 38 -10.90 -6.28 -15.93
CA GLY A 38 -9.60 -5.74 -15.50
C GLY A 38 -9.64 -4.81 -14.30
N ASP A 39 -8.65 -3.92 -14.25
CA ASP A 39 -8.46 -2.98 -13.14
C ASP A 39 -9.47 -1.83 -13.16
N ARG A 40 -9.54 -1.11 -12.03
CA ARG A 40 -10.38 0.09 -11.89
C ARG A 40 -9.91 1.18 -12.84
N ILE A 41 -10.85 1.80 -13.56
CA ILE A 41 -10.58 2.89 -14.50
C ILE A 41 -11.43 4.10 -14.09
N THR A 42 -10.87 5.30 -14.21
CA THR A 42 -11.61 6.54 -13.91
C THR A 42 -12.01 7.26 -15.19
N PHE A 43 -13.29 7.63 -15.29
CA PHE A 43 -13.86 8.37 -16.40
C PHE A 43 -14.47 9.69 -15.90
N ARG A 44 -14.61 10.68 -16.78
CA ARG A 44 -15.51 11.82 -16.52
C ARG A 44 -16.96 11.36 -16.64
N ALA A 45 -17.85 11.91 -15.81
CA ALA A 45 -19.28 11.57 -15.78
C ALA A 45 -19.95 11.65 -17.15
N GLN A 46 -19.58 12.63 -17.99
CA GLN A 46 -20.12 12.79 -19.36
C GLN A 46 -19.85 11.62 -20.32
N TYR A 47 -18.89 10.75 -20.00
CA TYR A 47 -18.57 9.56 -20.80
C TYR A 47 -19.25 8.29 -20.29
N LEU A 48 -20.10 8.41 -19.28
CA LEU A 48 -20.85 7.31 -18.70
C LEU A 48 -22.34 7.57 -18.87
N ALA A 49 -23.07 6.49 -19.08
CA ALA A 49 -24.52 6.47 -19.01
C ALA A 49 -24.95 5.30 -18.12
N PRO A 50 -26.14 5.35 -17.49
CA PRO A 50 -26.73 4.18 -16.84
C PRO A 50 -26.79 3.01 -17.83
N ALA A 51 -26.43 1.81 -17.35
CA ALA A 51 -26.59 0.58 -18.11
C ALA A 51 -28.08 0.27 -18.33
N THR A 52 -28.43 -0.37 -19.45
CA THR A 52 -29.81 -0.87 -19.64
C THR A 52 -30.13 -1.98 -18.64
N PRO A 53 -31.40 -2.35 -18.42
CA PRO A 53 -31.76 -3.45 -17.52
C PRO A 53 -31.06 -4.77 -17.85
N GLU A 54 -30.86 -5.07 -19.13
CA GLU A 54 -30.16 -6.26 -19.61
C GLU A 54 -28.66 -6.19 -19.28
N GLU A 55 -28.02 -5.05 -19.58
CA GLU A 55 -26.60 -4.79 -19.27
C GLU A 55 -26.36 -4.79 -17.74
N ALA A 56 -27.31 -4.30 -16.95
CA ALA A 56 -27.26 -4.30 -15.50
C ALA A 56 -27.35 -5.72 -14.93
N ALA A 57 -28.17 -6.59 -15.52
CA ALA A 57 -28.26 -8.00 -15.14
C ALA A 57 -26.91 -8.73 -15.33
N GLU A 58 -26.18 -8.41 -16.40
CA GLU A 58 -24.83 -8.96 -16.62
C GLU A 58 -23.81 -8.53 -15.55
N LEU A 59 -24.01 -7.37 -14.93
CA LEU A 59 -23.14 -6.81 -13.90
C LEU A 59 -23.53 -7.24 -12.49
N ALA A 60 -24.69 -7.88 -12.28
CA ALA A 60 -25.15 -8.31 -10.96
C ALA A 60 -24.13 -9.14 -10.17
N PRO A 61 -23.45 -10.16 -10.76
CA PRO A 61 -22.42 -10.92 -10.04
C PRO A 61 -21.23 -10.07 -9.59
N LEU A 62 -20.88 -9.05 -10.37
CA LEU A 62 -19.80 -8.11 -10.05
C LEU A 62 -20.21 -7.18 -8.91
N ILE A 63 -21.45 -6.67 -8.94
CA ILE A 63 -22.02 -5.85 -7.87
C ILE A 63 -22.01 -6.62 -6.55
N ASP A 64 -22.51 -7.86 -6.55
CA ASP A 64 -22.57 -8.70 -5.34
C ASP A 64 -21.17 -9.02 -4.79
N ARG A 65 -20.20 -9.25 -5.67
CA ARG A 65 -18.80 -9.44 -5.26
C ARG A 65 -18.23 -8.16 -4.63
N LEU A 66 -18.50 -6.99 -5.22
CA LEU A 66 -18.00 -5.72 -4.71
C LEU A 66 -18.63 -5.38 -3.35
N ARG A 67 -19.93 -5.59 -3.18
CA ARG A 67 -20.64 -5.42 -1.91
C ARG A 67 -20.06 -6.33 -0.82
N ARG A 68 -19.91 -7.63 -1.10
CA ARG A 68 -19.30 -8.57 -0.14
C ARG A 68 -17.87 -8.17 0.25
N ASN A 69 -17.06 -7.74 -0.72
CA ASN A 69 -15.69 -7.30 -0.43
C ASN A 69 -15.68 -6.04 0.46
N ASP A 70 -16.60 -5.11 0.25
CA ASP A 70 -16.68 -3.90 1.07
C ASP A 70 -17.26 -4.18 2.46
N GLU A 71 -18.22 -5.10 2.58
CA GLU A 71 -18.70 -5.63 3.87
C GLU A 71 -17.57 -6.32 4.65
N GLU A 72 -16.76 -7.16 3.99
CA GLU A 72 -15.59 -7.79 4.59
C GLU A 72 -14.51 -6.80 5.00
N ARG A 73 -14.32 -5.73 4.22
CA ARG A 73 -13.40 -4.63 4.58
C ARG A 73 -13.92 -3.81 5.76
N ALA A 74 -15.23 -3.66 5.89
CA ALA A 74 -15.86 -2.94 6.98
C ALA A 74 -15.91 -3.74 8.29
N LYS A 75 -15.80 -5.08 8.22
CA LYS A 75 -15.70 -5.92 9.44
C LYS A 75 -14.47 -5.50 10.25
N PRO A 76 -14.61 -5.32 11.58
CA PRO A 76 -13.48 -5.11 12.46
C PRO A 76 -12.50 -6.27 12.29
N LYS A 77 -11.29 -5.97 11.83
CA LYS A 77 -10.23 -6.98 11.79
C LYS A 77 -9.80 -7.25 13.22
N ALA A 78 -9.74 -8.52 13.59
CA ALA A 78 -9.11 -8.90 14.85
C ALA A 78 -7.70 -8.28 14.90
N PRO A 79 -7.25 -7.81 16.07
CA PRO A 79 -5.86 -7.38 16.24
C PRO A 79 -4.94 -8.49 15.74
N PRO A 80 -3.94 -8.17 14.92
CA PRO A 80 -3.04 -9.20 14.41
C PRO A 80 -2.25 -9.80 15.57
N ASP A 81 -2.09 -11.13 15.55
CA ASP A 81 -1.34 -11.85 16.58
C ASP A 81 0.16 -11.50 16.50
N PRO A 82 0.75 -10.88 17.55
CA PRO A 82 2.16 -10.52 17.55
C PRO A 82 3.10 -11.71 17.36
N ALA A 83 2.74 -12.90 17.86
CA ALA A 83 3.55 -14.10 17.73
C ALA A 83 3.59 -14.59 16.27
N LEU A 84 2.46 -14.52 15.56
CA LEU A 84 2.42 -14.86 14.14
C LEU A 84 3.23 -13.88 13.29
N ILE A 85 3.17 -12.57 13.60
CA ILE A 85 3.98 -11.57 12.90
C ILE A 85 5.48 -11.86 13.07
N ARG A 86 5.93 -12.20 14.28
CA ARG A 86 7.32 -12.58 14.53
C ARG A 86 7.71 -13.85 13.79
N ALA A 87 6.85 -14.87 13.83
CA ALA A 87 7.10 -16.12 13.11
C ALA A 87 7.22 -15.90 11.60
N ASP A 88 6.41 -15.01 11.01
CA ASP A 88 6.50 -14.67 9.59
C ASP A 88 7.76 -13.85 9.26
N PHE A 89 8.20 -12.98 10.18
CA PHE A 89 9.48 -12.29 10.06
C PHE A 89 10.66 -13.27 10.10
N ASP A 90 10.66 -14.25 11.00
CA ASP A 90 11.71 -15.26 11.10
C ASP A 90 11.79 -16.11 9.82
N LYS A 91 10.63 -16.51 9.26
CA LYS A 91 10.57 -17.19 7.96
C LYS A 91 11.15 -16.32 6.85
N PHE A 92 10.82 -15.03 6.85
CA PHE A 92 11.34 -14.07 5.87
C PHE A 92 12.87 -13.94 5.97
N LEU A 93 13.42 -13.77 7.17
CA LEU A 93 14.86 -13.76 7.41
C LEU A 93 15.53 -15.05 6.97
N HIS A 94 14.94 -16.19 7.33
CA HIS A 94 15.44 -17.50 6.94
C HIS A 94 15.52 -17.64 5.42
N HIS A 95 14.49 -17.18 4.69
CA HIS A 95 14.48 -17.22 3.23
C HIS A 95 15.63 -16.43 2.59
N ILE A 96 15.96 -15.25 3.16
CA ILE A 96 17.12 -14.47 2.72
C ILE A 96 18.41 -15.22 3.08
N ALA A 97 18.51 -15.73 4.31
CA ALA A 97 19.70 -16.37 4.84
C ALA A 97 20.15 -17.60 4.03
N VAL A 98 19.20 -18.37 3.47
CA VAL A 98 19.50 -19.52 2.60
C VAL A 98 20.35 -19.14 1.40
N ARG A 99 20.14 -17.96 0.81
CA ARG A 99 20.86 -17.50 -0.39
C ARG A 99 21.94 -16.47 -0.10
N TYR A 100 21.74 -15.65 0.93
CA TYR A 100 22.54 -14.47 1.24
C TYR A 100 22.72 -14.34 2.77
N PRO A 101 23.53 -15.20 3.39
CA PRO A 101 23.63 -15.30 4.86
C PRO A 101 24.20 -14.04 5.52
N ALA A 102 25.23 -13.42 4.93
CA ALA A 102 25.81 -12.18 5.46
C ALA A 102 24.81 -11.01 5.39
N GLN A 103 24.02 -10.99 4.32
CA GLN A 103 22.99 -10.00 4.07
C GLN A 103 21.83 -10.14 5.04
N ALA A 104 21.38 -11.37 5.30
CA ALA A 104 20.34 -11.67 6.28
C ALA A 104 20.77 -11.26 7.69
N LYS A 105 22.02 -11.52 8.06
CA LYS A 105 22.58 -11.09 9.35
C LYS A 105 22.59 -9.56 9.48
N ALA A 106 23.16 -8.86 8.51
CA ALA A 106 23.22 -7.39 8.52
C ALA A 106 21.81 -6.77 8.56
N PHE A 107 20.86 -7.37 7.84
CA PHE A 107 19.47 -6.93 7.88
C PHE A 107 18.80 -7.18 9.23
N GLY A 108 19.02 -8.34 9.86
CA GLY A 108 18.51 -8.65 11.19
C GLY A 108 19.03 -7.66 12.25
N GLU A 109 20.32 -7.33 12.22
CA GLU A 109 20.94 -6.33 13.09
C GLU A 109 20.33 -4.94 12.87
N PHE A 110 20.25 -4.50 11.61
CA PHE A 110 19.61 -3.23 11.25
C PHE A 110 18.14 -3.16 11.70
N TRP A 111 17.38 -4.24 11.49
CA TRP A 111 15.97 -4.27 11.87
C TRP A 111 15.79 -4.21 13.39
N ALA A 112 16.65 -4.90 14.15
CA ALA A 112 16.64 -4.82 15.61
C ALA A 112 16.88 -3.38 16.11
N GLU A 113 17.85 -2.67 15.54
CA GLU A 113 18.11 -1.26 15.87
C GLU A 113 16.90 -0.36 15.54
N MET A 114 16.23 -0.61 14.42
CA MET A 114 15.01 0.11 14.07
C MET A 114 13.87 -0.16 15.05
N LEU A 115 13.71 -1.40 15.50
CA LEU A 115 12.69 -1.77 16.50
C LEU A 115 13.01 -1.19 17.88
N GLU A 116 14.27 -1.09 18.26
CA GLU A 116 14.70 -0.40 19.47
C GLU A 116 14.32 1.09 19.44
N ALA A 117 14.54 1.75 18.29
CA ALA A 117 14.20 3.16 18.12
C ALA A 117 12.68 3.42 18.01
N ALA A 118 11.94 2.56 17.32
CA ALA A 118 10.51 2.74 17.06
C ALA A 118 9.59 2.10 18.12
N GLY A 119 10.14 1.27 19.01
CA GLY A 119 9.41 0.38 19.90
C GLY A 119 9.03 -0.94 19.23
N ASP A 120 9.32 -2.07 19.88
CA ASP A 120 9.02 -3.41 19.35
C ASP A 120 7.61 -3.87 19.75
N HIS A 121 6.60 -3.39 19.02
CA HIS A 121 5.20 -3.76 19.20
C HIS A 121 4.61 -4.28 17.87
N PRO A 122 4.79 -5.59 17.57
CA PRO A 122 4.27 -6.18 16.34
C PRO A 122 2.74 -6.01 16.26
N GLY A 123 2.24 -5.60 15.10
CA GLY A 123 0.84 -5.24 14.88
C GLY A 123 0.54 -3.77 15.15
N SER A 124 1.34 -3.08 15.98
CA SER A 124 1.18 -1.66 16.31
C SER A 124 2.23 -0.79 15.63
N THR A 125 3.50 -0.90 16.01
CA THR A 125 4.60 -0.09 15.47
C THR A 125 5.24 -0.71 14.22
N TRP A 126 4.98 -1.99 13.96
CA TRP A 126 5.45 -2.67 12.76
C TRP A 126 4.58 -3.87 12.41
N GLU A 127 4.65 -4.34 11.16
CA GLU A 127 3.94 -5.55 10.70
C GLU A 127 4.65 -6.21 9.53
N MET A 128 4.19 -7.41 9.15
CA MET A 128 4.61 -8.09 7.92
C MET A 128 3.60 -7.84 6.81
N LYS A 129 4.04 -7.35 5.65
CA LYS A 129 3.23 -7.35 4.43
C LYS A 129 3.00 -8.79 3.98
N SER A 130 1.74 -9.10 3.63
CA SER A 130 1.33 -10.40 3.10
C SER A 130 2.25 -10.89 1.98
N HIS A 131 2.49 -12.20 1.93
CA HIS A 131 3.24 -12.85 0.84
C HIS A 131 2.63 -12.61 -0.55
N SER A 132 1.34 -12.28 -0.64
CA SER A 132 0.65 -11.94 -1.89
C SER A 132 0.82 -10.47 -2.30
N ALA A 133 1.45 -9.64 -1.47
CA ALA A 133 1.70 -8.24 -1.80
C ALA A 133 2.84 -8.13 -2.84
N LYS A 134 2.84 -7.04 -3.62
CA LYS A 134 3.89 -6.76 -4.61
C LYS A 134 5.31 -6.79 -4.01
N ASN A 135 5.44 -6.32 -2.77
CA ASN A 135 6.69 -6.27 -2.01
C ASN A 135 6.43 -6.85 -0.60
N PRO A 136 6.52 -8.18 -0.41
CA PRO A 136 6.35 -8.79 0.89
C PRO A 136 7.58 -8.53 1.78
N GLY A 137 7.35 -8.36 3.08
CA GLY A 137 8.42 -8.08 4.03
C GLY A 137 7.98 -7.22 5.22
N PRO A 138 8.89 -6.97 6.16
CA PRO A 138 8.62 -6.17 7.34
C PRO A 138 8.45 -4.68 6.98
N VAL A 139 7.57 -4.02 7.72
CA VAL A 139 7.23 -2.60 7.54
C VAL A 139 7.10 -1.92 8.88
N LEU A 140 7.80 -0.79 9.05
CA LEU A 140 7.60 0.09 10.19
C LEU A 140 6.41 1.01 9.96
N LYS A 141 5.62 1.22 11.01
CA LYS A 141 4.47 2.11 11.04
C LYS A 141 4.74 3.22 12.03
N VAL A 142 4.51 4.45 11.62
CA VAL A 142 4.55 5.62 12.51
C VAL A 142 3.16 6.22 12.56
N TYR A 143 2.72 6.56 13.77
CA TYR A 143 1.48 7.28 13.94
C TYR A 143 1.69 8.75 13.62
N ASN A 144 0.89 9.30 12.72
CA ASN A 144 0.95 10.71 12.36
C ASN A 144 -0.18 11.45 13.09
N ASP A 145 0.19 12.29 14.06
CA ASP A 145 -0.78 13.04 14.87
C ASP A 145 -1.61 14.03 14.06
N ALA A 146 -1.04 14.66 13.02
CA ALA A 146 -1.76 15.64 12.20
C ALA A 146 -2.89 14.99 11.37
N THR A 147 -2.71 13.74 10.93
CA THR A 147 -3.67 13.01 10.09
C THR A 147 -4.43 11.93 10.86
N GLN A 148 -4.05 11.67 12.11
CA GLN A 148 -4.55 10.61 12.98
C GLN A 148 -4.49 9.21 12.32
N LYS A 149 -3.45 8.96 11.53
CA LYS A 149 -3.29 7.73 10.73
C LYS A 149 -1.92 7.09 10.95
N TRP A 150 -1.91 5.76 10.94
CA TRP A 150 -0.68 4.98 10.83
C TRP A 150 -0.16 5.01 9.40
N VAL A 151 1.11 5.32 9.24
CA VAL A 151 1.78 5.45 7.95
C VAL A 151 2.94 4.48 7.86
N TYR A 152 3.06 3.80 6.73
CA TYR A 152 4.24 2.98 6.42
C TYR A 152 5.46 3.86 6.20
N CYS A 153 6.44 3.73 7.10
CA CYS A 153 7.67 4.51 7.13
C CYS A 153 8.82 3.80 6.41
N LEU A 154 8.85 2.46 6.44
CA LEU A 154 9.92 1.67 5.81
C LEU A 154 9.31 0.47 5.12
N THR A 155 9.61 0.23 3.84
CA THR A 155 9.15 -0.95 3.09
C THR A 155 10.32 -1.66 2.43
N PHE A 156 10.54 -2.92 2.80
CA PHE A 156 11.53 -3.75 2.13
C PHE A 156 11.05 -4.20 0.73
N ILE A 157 11.96 -4.19 -0.26
CA ILE A 157 11.70 -4.70 -1.61
C ILE A 157 12.72 -5.81 -1.90
N ALA A 158 12.26 -7.04 -2.02
CA ALA A 158 13.14 -8.17 -2.34
C ALA A 158 13.65 -8.11 -3.79
N GLY A 159 14.96 -8.35 -4.00
CA GLY A 159 15.53 -8.63 -5.33
C GLY A 159 16.64 -7.68 -5.82
N TRP A 160 16.72 -6.45 -5.31
CA TRP A 160 17.69 -5.45 -5.82
C TRP A 160 18.49 -4.72 -4.72
N GLY A 161 17.96 -4.64 -3.50
CA GLY A 161 18.57 -3.95 -2.36
C GLY A 161 17.51 -3.62 -1.30
N LEU A 162 17.92 -3.22 -0.09
CA LEU A 162 16.98 -2.69 0.89
C LEU A 162 16.62 -1.26 0.48
N ARG A 163 15.33 -1.01 0.26
CA ARG A 163 14.84 0.33 -0.03
C ARG A 163 14.07 0.84 1.16
N ILE A 164 14.25 2.11 1.51
CA ILE A 164 13.50 2.77 2.58
C ILE A 164 12.63 3.85 1.94
N GLU A 165 11.36 3.54 1.75
CA GLU A 165 10.41 4.51 1.24
C GLU A 165 9.77 5.30 2.40
N ILE A 166 10.33 6.47 2.71
CA ILE A 166 9.73 7.44 3.65
C ILE A 166 9.17 8.62 2.87
N LYS A 167 7.85 8.82 2.87
CA LYS A 167 7.30 10.02 2.23
C LYS A 167 7.63 11.25 3.07
N LYS A 168 8.30 12.25 2.48
CA LYS A 168 8.78 13.42 3.24
C LYS A 168 7.65 14.25 3.86
N GLU A 169 6.41 14.21 3.34
CA GLU A 169 5.27 14.87 3.98
C GLU A 169 4.93 14.33 5.38
N PHE A 170 5.53 13.20 5.77
CA PHE A 170 5.39 12.60 7.09
C PHE A 170 6.64 12.74 7.95
N LEU A 171 7.66 13.44 7.46
CA LEU A 171 8.84 13.73 8.28
C LEU A 171 8.53 14.84 9.29
N PRO A 172 9.10 14.77 10.49
CA PRO A 172 9.07 15.89 11.42
C PRO A 172 9.68 17.15 10.77
N PRO A 173 9.10 18.34 11.00
CA PRO A 173 9.72 19.60 10.57
C PRO A 173 11.17 19.69 11.05
N GLY A 174 12.09 20.11 10.19
CA GLY A 174 13.53 20.19 10.49
C GLY A 174 14.32 18.92 10.13
N SER A 175 13.65 17.84 9.70
CA SER A 175 14.31 16.60 9.26
C SER A 175 14.68 16.61 7.78
N GLU A 176 14.44 17.70 7.05
CA GLU A 176 14.64 17.80 5.60
C GLU A 176 16.10 17.60 5.20
N ALA A 177 17.03 18.05 6.04
CA ALA A 177 18.47 17.91 5.83
C ALA A 177 18.96 16.45 5.82
N LEU A 178 18.23 15.54 6.48
CA LEU A 178 18.54 14.10 6.46
C LEU A 178 18.23 13.47 5.09
N PHE A 179 17.49 14.18 4.24
CA PHE A 179 17.05 13.73 2.92
C PHE A 179 17.34 14.78 1.84
N PRO A 180 18.64 15.12 1.65
CA PRO A 180 19.09 16.32 0.95
C PRO A 180 18.86 16.31 -0.56
N ILE A 181 18.45 15.16 -1.12
CA ILE A 181 18.11 15.08 -2.55
C ILE A 181 16.63 15.39 -2.70
N ASP A 182 16.32 16.54 -3.30
CA ASP A 182 14.94 17.00 -3.54
C ASP A 182 14.17 16.10 -4.53
N HIS A 183 14.91 15.40 -5.40
CA HIS A 183 14.36 14.65 -6.55
C HIS A 183 14.89 13.20 -6.71
N ALA A 184 15.32 12.52 -5.65
CA ALA A 184 15.67 11.09 -5.75
C ALA A 184 14.39 10.28 -6.05
N MET A 185 14.15 10.00 -7.33
CA MET A 185 12.95 9.33 -7.81
C MET A 185 13.19 7.84 -8.02
N PHE A 186 12.39 7.00 -7.36
CA PHE A 186 11.80 5.82 -8.01
C PHE A 186 10.41 5.58 -7.38
N GLY A 187 9.33 5.48 -8.15
CA GLY A 187 7.99 5.14 -7.61
C GLY A 187 7.28 6.22 -6.77
N ALA A 188 5.99 5.97 -6.47
CA ALA A 188 5.02 6.93 -5.93
C ALA A 188 5.34 7.42 -4.50
N GLY A 189 6.24 8.39 -4.39
CA GLY A 189 6.63 9.06 -3.15
C GLY A 189 8.13 9.30 -3.09
N ARG A 190 8.52 10.40 -2.43
CA ARG A 190 9.91 10.71 -2.07
C ARG A 190 10.47 9.50 -1.30
N ALA A 191 11.60 8.91 -1.68
CA ALA A 191 12.10 7.67 -1.09
C ALA A 191 13.64 7.62 -1.11
N VAL A 192 14.22 6.90 -0.16
CA VAL A 192 15.68 6.83 0.06
C VAL A 192 16.13 5.38 -0.05
N GLU A 193 17.23 5.13 -0.74
CA GLU A 193 17.76 3.78 -0.91
C GLU A 193 18.94 3.57 0.04
N LEU A 194 18.88 2.52 0.87
CA LEU A 194 19.97 2.15 1.77
C LEU A 194 20.51 0.77 1.38
N VAL A 195 21.71 0.73 0.81
CA VAL A 195 22.40 -0.53 0.54
C VAL A 195 22.99 -1.05 1.85
N TYR A 196 22.31 -1.98 2.51
CA TYR A 196 22.70 -2.52 3.83
C TYR A 196 24.11 -3.14 3.85
N SER A 197 24.60 -3.72 2.75
CA SER A 197 25.98 -4.22 2.66
C SER A 197 27.04 -3.12 2.75
N ARG A 198 26.62 -1.86 2.62
CA ARG A 198 27.45 -0.66 2.77
C ARG A 198 27.18 0.09 4.08
N PHE A 199 26.25 -0.37 4.92
CA PHE A 199 25.83 0.29 6.15
C PHE A 199 26.49 -0.36 7.38
N THR A 200 27.82 -0.35 7.40
CA THR A 200 28.60 -0.86 8.53
C THR A 200 28.55 0.14 9.71
N PRO A 201 28.71 -0.29 10.97
CA PRO A 201 28.67 0.60 12.13
C PRO A 201 29.57 1.83 12.00
N GLU A 202 30.73 1.69 11.34
CA GLU A 202 31.69 2.77 11.16
C GLU A 202 31.24 3.85 10.16
N LYS A 203 30.26 3.54 9.30
CA LYS A 203 29.67 4.46 8.32
C LYS A 203 28.41 5.17 8.83
N ARG A 204 27.95 4.83 10.05
CA ARG A 204 26.86 5.49 10.76
C ARG A 204 27.40 6.72 11.49
N LYS A 205 27.83 7.75 10.75
CA LYS A 205 28.17 9.04 11.38
C LYS A 205 26.96 9.97 11.37
N PRO A 206 26.77 10.77 12.44
CA PRO A 206 25.64 11.67 12.60
C PRO A 206 25.59 12.76 11.52
#